data_AF-A0A936I358-F1
#
_entry.id   AF-A0A936I358-F1
#
_cell.length_a   1.000
_cell.length_b   1.000
_cell.length_c   1.000
_cell.angle_alpha   90.00
_cell.angle_beta   90.00
_cell.angle_gamma   90.00
#
_symmetry.space_group_name_H-M   'P 1'
#
loop_
_entity.id
_entity.type
_entity.pdbx_description
1 polymer ?
#
loop_
_entity_poly.entity_id
_entity_poly.type
_entity_poly.pdbx_seq_one_letter_code
_entity_poly.pdbx_strand_id
1 'polypeptide(L)'
;MFRIYAGPDNKPADAGPGNVPFRPRHVLPIAMGGVREGDFAMIYGFPGNTQRYLTSYAVEHLMMRTDPARIAMRTASLGVIDRAMRASDRVRIQYADKQSGISNGWKKWIGELRGLRELEAVDLKRSQEAEFRQRAINQGRPDLVAVLDTLGAIYAKWSPYAHARDLFVEWAYYGPELVRFADRFKELEASHTAWRESGKLEAELVKLRAATEGFYKDFDARVDRDVCKALLPIYRERIDPVLAPAALTAIDQRSGGNVDAFVDDLYDRTLFTSKENVLALLARFDTRAAKKLSADPMSRLSRSFFDSFLNGVRPVHAALGERIESGMRNYVEGTMALFPEHTYWPDANSTLRLSYGKVEGSRPRDGVVYQAFSTLDGILEKYQPGDPEFDVPERLVELHQLRDYGRYAEAGSMPVCFTASLHTTGGNSGSPVINGRGELIGLNFDRSWESTMSDILFDPAKCRNIAVDIRYVLFVVDKLCGAGYLLEEMRFAPAEATLPIIDLPIHR
;
A
#
# COMPACT_ATOMS: atom_id res chain seq x y z
N MET A 1 -10.27 11.33 15.15
CA MET A 1 -11.65 11.59 14.68
C MET A 1 -11.68 12.91 13.92
N PHE A 2 -12.53 13.04 12.91
CA PHE A 2 -12.62 14.24 12.07
C PHE A 2 -14.06 14.75 12.00
N ARG A 3 -14.21 16.04 11.68
CA ARG A 3 -15.50 16.69 11.44
C ARG A 3 -15.48 17.35 10.06
N ILE A 4 -16.47 17.02 9.22
CA ILE A 4 -16.67 17.69 7.94
C ILE A 4 -17.31 19.05 8.22
N TYR A 5 -16.78 20.10 7.58
CA TYR A 5 -17.34 21.43 7.58
C TYR A 5 -17.92 21.75 6.19
N ALA A 6 -18.92 22.62 6.18
CA ALA A 6 -19.61 23.08 4.98
C ALA A 6 -19.86 24.59 5.06
N GLY A 7 -20.21 25.20 3.93
CA GLY A 7 -20.71 26.58 3.93
C GLY A 7 -22.02 26.70 4.74
N PRO A 8 -22.49 27.93 5.03
CA PRO A 8 -23.74 28.16 5.76
C PRO A 8 -24.98 27.50 5.12
N ASP A 9 -24.92 27.20 3.83
CA ASP A 9 -25.95 26.48 3.06
C ASP A 9 -25.78 24.95 3.08
N ASN A 10 -24.89 24.43 3.94
CA ASN A 10 -24.56 23.02 4.09
C ASN A 10 -23.94 22.37 2.84
N LYS A 11 -23.36 23.17 1.93
CA LYS A 11 -22.64 22.69 0.73
C LYS A 11 -21.12 22.65 0.91
N PRO A 12 -20.38 21.89 0.08
CA PRO A 12 -18.92 21.94 0.08
C PRO A 12 -18.40 23.36 -0.10
N ALA A 13 -17.44 23.74 0.72
CA ALA A 13 -16.78 25.04 0.69
C ALA A 13 -15.29 24.86 1.01
N ASP A 14 -14.46 25.76 0.47
CA ASP A 14 -13.07 25.88 0.88
C ASP A 14 -12.96 26.23 2.37
N ALA A 15 -11.81 25.96 2.98
CA ALA A 15 -11.59 26.26 4.39
C ALA A 15 -11.76 27.77 4.66
N GLY A 16 -12.68 28.12 5.54
CA GLY A 16 -12.95 29.52 5.87
C GLY A 16 -13.61 29.69 7.25
N PRO A 17 -13.46 30.87 7.88
CA PRO A 17 -13.97 31.13 9.23
C PRO A 17 -15.50 31.12 9.33
N GLY A 18 -16.21 31.26 8.20
CA GLY A 18 -17.67 31.19 8.14
C GLY A 18 -18.25 29.78 7.97
N ASN A 19 -17.41 28.75 7.90
CA ASN A 19 -17.88 27.38 7.72
C ASN A 19 -18.53 26.84 9.01
N VAL A 20 -19.54 26.00 8.85
CA VAL A 20 -20.28 25.36 9.95
C VAL A 20 -20.15 23.83 9.86
N PRO A 21 -20.35 23.09 10.97
CA PRO A 21 -20.40 21.64 10.92
C PRO A 21 -21.41 21.13 9.88
N PHE A 22 -20.96 20.26 8.99
CA PHE A 22 -21.82 19.64 7.98
C PHE A 22 -22.92 18.81 8.65
N ARG A 23 -24.16 18.99 8.19
CA ARG A 23 -25.32 18.21 8.63
C ARG A 23 -25.60 17.12 7.60
N PRO A 24 -25.18 15.87 7.86
CA PRO A 24 -25.42 14.77 6.93
C PRO A 24 -26.90 14.39 6.90
N ARG A 25 -27.34 13.78 5.80
CA ARG A 25 -28.70 13.23 5.67
C ARG A 25 -28.94 12.04 6.60
N HIS A 26 -27.88 11.31 6.93
CA HIS A 26 -27.92 10.12 7.77
C HIS A 26 -26.62 10.02 8.57
N VAL A 27 -26.73 9.54 9.81
CA VAL A 27 -25.61 9.14 10.67
C VAL A 27 -25.88 7.73 11.16
N LEU A 28 -24.85 6.88 11.16
CA LEU A 28 -24.99 5.51 11.66
C LEU A 28 -25.26 5.53 13.16
N PRO A 29 -26.33 4.90 13.65
CA PRO A 29 -26.51 4.67 15.08
C PRO A 29 -25.43 3.69 15.56
N ILE A 30 -24.88 3.92 16.75
CA ILE A 30 -23.82 3.09 17.34
C ILE A 30 -24.44 2.00 18.21
N ALA A 31 -24.11 0.74 17.93
CA ALA A 31 -24.55 -0.39 18.72
C ALA A 31 -23.66 -0.59 19.95
N MET A 32 -24.28 -0.54 21.14
CA MET A 32 -23.61 -0.80 22.42
C MET A 32 -23.76 -2.25 22.90
N GLY A 33 -24.64 -3.04 22.27
CA GLY A 33 -24.93 -4.43 22.65
C GLY A 33 -23.83 -5.44 22.35
N GLY A 34 -22.69 -4.99 21.81
CA GLY A 34 -21.56 -5.83 21.47
C GLY A 34 -21.75 -6.65 20.20
N VAL A 35 -20.83 -7.60 20.01
CA VAL A 35 -20.73 -8.50 18.86
C VAL A 35 -20.43 -9.91 19.35
N ARG A 36 -21.04 -10.92 18.73
CA ARG A 36 -20.86 -12.34 19.03
C ARG A 36 -20.43 -13.11 17.78
N GLU A 37 -19.71 -14.20 17.99
CA GLU A 37 -19.34 -15.08 16.89
C GLU A 37 -20.60 -15.64 16.22
N GLY A 38 -20.64 -15.59 14.89
CA GLY A 38 -21.79 -15.94 14.07
C GLY A 38 -22.71 -14.76 13.73
N ASP A 39 -22.57 -13.60 14.39
CA ASP A 39 -23.38 -12.42 14.06
C ASP A 39 -23.14 -11.98 12.61
N PHE A 40 -24.21 -11.56 11.93
CA PHE A 40 -24.09 -10.93 10.62
C PHE A 40 -23.26 -9.64 10.70
N ALA A 41 -22.35 -9.48 9.75
CA ALA A 41 -21.58 -8.27 9.56
C ALA A 41 -21.63 -7.84 8.10
N MET A 42 -21.71 -6.53 7.87
CA MET A 42 -21.57 -5.91 6.55
C MET A 42 -20.62 -4.74 6.64
N ILE A 43 -19.80 -4.57 5.61
CA ILE A 43 -18.92 -3.43 5.43
C ILE A 43 -19.26 -2.74 4.11
N TYR A 44 -19.20 -1.42 4.10
CA TYR A 44 -19.15 -0.67 2.85
C TYR A 44 -18.01 0.34 2.87
N GLY A 45 -17.40 0.58 1.72
CA GLY A 45 -16.23 1.44 1.61
C GLY A 45 -15.73 1.55 0.18
N PHE A 46 -14.50 2.06 0.02
CA PHE A 46 -13.89 2.33 -1.27
C PHE A 46 -12.68 1.41 -1.51
N PRO A 47 -12.88 0.10 -1.69
CA PRO A 47 -11.77 -0.82 -1.96
C PRO A 47 -11.01 -0.33 -3.21
N GLY A 48 -9.69 -0.25 -3.09
CA GLY A 48 -8.81 0.40 -4.04
C GLY A 48 -8.64 -0.40 -5.32
N ASN A 49 -8.07 -1.59 -5.22
CA ASN A 49 -7.80 -2.48 -6.35
C ASN A 49 -7.84 -3.95 -5.95
N THR A 50 -8.45 -4.78 -6.79
CA THR A 50 -8.35 -6.25 -6.76
C THR A 50 -8.15 -6.75 -8.19
N GLN A 51 -7.67 -7.98 -8.36
CA GLN A 51 -7.37 -8.57 -9.66
C GLN A 51 -7.79 -10.05 -9.66
N ARG A 52 -9.06 -10.33 -9.35
CA ARG A 52 -9.56 -11.70 -9.14
C ARG A 52 -9.55 -12.56 -10.42
N TYR A 53 -9.72 -11.89 -11.55
CA TYR A 53 -9.87 -12.54 -12.86
C TYR A 53 -8.56 -12.67 -13.63
N LEU A 54 -7.40 -12.47 -12.98
CA LEU A 54 -6.11 -12.68 -13.63
C LEU A 54 -5.96 -14.09 -14.19
N THR A 55 -5.24 -14.17 -15.31
CA THR A 55 -4.76 -15.43 -15.91
C THR A 55 -3.59 -16.01 -15.13
N SER A 56 -3.28 -17.28 -15.37
CA SER A 56 -2.11 -17.98 -14.85
C SER A 56 -0.81 -17.26 -15.25
N TYR A 57 -0.73 -16.69 -16.46
CA TYR A 57 0.42 -15.92 -16.93
C TYR A 57 0.69 -14.69 -16.05
N ALA A 58 -0.36 -13.99 -15.63
CA ALA A 58 -0.26 -12.81 -14.79
C ALA A 58 0.14 -13.18 -13.35
N VAL A 59 -0.51 -14.21 -12.79
CA VAL A 59 -0.22 -14.71 -11.44
C VAL A 59 1.21 -15.28 -11.37
N GLU A 60 1.65 -16.01 -12.38
CA GLU A 60 3.02 -16.55 -12.46
C GLU A 60 4.06 -15.42 -12.56
N HIS A 61 3.84 -14.40 -13.41
CA HIS A 61 4.73 -13.24 -13.45
C HIS A 61 4.83 -12.56 -12.08
N LEU A 62 3.69 -12.34 -11.42
CA LEU A 62 3.64 -11.72 -10.10
C LEU A 62 4.44 -12.52 -9.07
N MET A 63 4.17 -13.82 -8.97
CA MET A 63 4.79 -14.71 -7.97
C MET A 63 6.27 -14.99 -8.23
N MET A 64 6.70 -15.01 -9.50
CA MET A 64 8.06 -15.43 -9.88
C MET A 64 8.99 -14.25 -10.18
N ARG A 65 8.45 -13.05 -10.47
CA ARG A 65 9.26 -11.89 -10.87
C ARG A 65 8.99 -10.67 -10.01
N THR A 66 7.75 -10.18 -9.96
CA THR A 66 7.41 -8.92 -9.30
C THR A 66 7.62 -8.97 -7.79
N ASP A 67 6.90 -9.84 -7.09
CA ASP A 67 6.93 -9.87 -5.63
C ASP A 67 8.30 -10.27 -5.09
N PRO A 68 8.99 -11.30 -5.62
CA PRO A 68 10.33 -11.64 -5.16
C PRO A 68 11.35 -10.51 -5.32
N ALA A 69 11.25 -9.66 -6.36
CA ALA A 69 12.15 -8.53 -6.54
C ALA A 69 11.86 -7.41 -5.55
N ARG A 70 10.59 -7.04 -5.41
CA ARG A 70 10.17 -6.01 -4.47
C ARG A 70 10.46 -6.40 -3.03
N ILE A 71 10.20 -7.65 -2.64
CA ILE A 71 10.53 -8.18 -1.32
C ILE A 71 12.03 -8.09 -1.08
N ALA A 72 12.86 -8.56 -2.02
CA ALA A 72 14.32 -8.54 -1.86
C ALA A 72 14.87 -7.12 -1.66
N MET A 73 14.45 -6.17 -2.52
CA MET A 73 14.90 -4.78 -2.42
C MET A 73 14.41 -4.12 -1.12
N ARG A 74 13.13 -4.28 -0.76
CA ARG A 74 12.63 -3.70 0.49
C ARG A 74 13.22 -4.33 1.74
N THR A 75 13.52 -5.63 1.72
CA THR A 75 14.23 -6.29 2.83
C THR A 75 15.60 -5.64 3.04
N ALA A 76 16.33 -5.39 1.94
CA ALA A 76 17.64 -4.77 2.01
C ALA A 76 17.58 -3.31 2.49
N SER A 77 16.65 -2.49 1.99
CA SER A 77 16.50 -1.10 2.44
C SER A 77 15.99 -0.98 3.88
N LEU A 78 14.98 -1.76 4.27
CA LEU A 78 14.49 -1.81 5.66
C LEU A 78 15.58 -2.27 6.61
N GLY A 79 16.40 -3.25 6.22
CA GLY A 79 17.54 -3.69 7.02
C GLY A 79 18.52 -2.55 7.37
N VAL A 80 18.75 -1.63 6.43
CA VAL A 80 19.57 -0.42 6.67
C VAL A 80 18.82 0.59 7.52
N ILE A 81 17.59 0.95 7.12
CA ILE A 81 16.78 1.98 7.77
C ILE A 81 16.49 1.62 9.22
N ASP A 82 16.06 0.40 9.52
CA ASP A 82 15.72 -0.04 10.87
C ASP A 82 16.95 -0.02 11.80
N ARG A 83 18.13 -0.40 11.29
CA ARG A 83 19.39 -0.29 12.07
C ARG A 83 19.71 1.17 12.38
N ALA A 84 19.54 2.08 11.41
CA ALA A 84 19.83 3.49 11.60
C ALA A 84 18.83 4.16 12.56
N MET A 85 17.54 3.80 12.47
CA MET A 85 16.50 4.28 13.38
C MET A 85 16.73 3.82 14.82
N ARG A 86 17.16 2.57 15.04
CA ARG A 86 17.53 2.07 16.38
C ARG A 86 18.74 2.79 16.97
N ALA A 87 19.65 3.27 16.12
CA ALA A 87 20.87 3.94 16.56
C ALA A 87 20.69 5.45 16.84
N SER A 88 19.58 6.07 16.43
CA SER A 88 19.38 7.52 16.57
C SER A 88 17.92 7.92 16.58
N ASP A 89 17.47 8.59 17.65
CA ASP A 89 16.12 9.19 17.72
C ASP A 89 15.85 10.21 16.62
N ARG A 90 16.88 10.96 16.19
CA ARG A 90 16.76 11.89 15.06
C ARG A 90 16.37 11.13 13.81
N VAL A 91 17.11 10.08 13.47
CA VAL A 91 16.84 9.25 12.29
C VAL A 91 15.50 8.53 12.42
N ARG A 92 15.17 8.04 13.62
CA ARG A 92 13.86 7.44 13.93
C ARG A 92 12.71 8.38 13.56
N ILE A 93 12.80 9.65 13.96
CA ILE A 93 11.78 10.65 13.62
C ILE A 93 11.78 10.96 12.12
N GLN A 94 12.95 11.15 11.51
CA GLN A 94 13.08 11.47 10.08
C GLN A 94 12.59 10.35 9.15
N TYR A 95 12.76 9.08 9.55
CA TYR A 95 12.49 7.92 8.70
C TYR A 95 11.23 7.13 9.07
N ALA A 96 10.53 7.45 10.17
CA ALA A 96 9.34 6.69 10.61
C ALA A 96 8.29 6.52 9.50
N ASP A 97 7.87 7.61 8.86
CA ASP A 97 6.86 7.57 7.80
C ASP A 97 7.35 6.81 6.55
N LYS A 98 8.63 7.00 6.19
CA LYS A 98 9.26 6.32 5.05
C LYS A 98 9.37 4.82 5.30
N GLN A 99 9.85 4.43 6.48
CA GLN A 99 9.98 3.04 6.91
C GLN A 99 8.62 2.35 6.92
N SER A 100 7.60 2.99 7.50
CA SER A 100 6.23 2.46 7.52
C SER A 100 5.68 2.25 6.11
N GLY A 101 5.85 3.22 5.22
CA GLY A 101 5.44 3.10 3.82
C GLY A 101 6.11 1.94 3.07
N ILE A 102 7.41 1.73 3.29
CA ILE A 102 8.17 0.62 2.70
C ILE A 102 7.71 -0.73 3.30
N SER A 103 7.62 -0.80 4.64
CA SER A 103 7.29 -2.00 5.42
C SER A 103 5.89 -2.53 5.12
N ASN A 104 4.90 -1.65 4.92
CA ASN A 104 3.52 -2.05 4.61
C ASN A 104 3.43 -2.87 3.31
N GLY A 105 4.03 -2.39 2.22
CA GLY A 105 4.07 -3.14 0.96
C GLY A 105 4.92 -4.42 1.08
N TRP A 106 6.06 -4.34 1.77
CA TRP A 106 6.96 -5.48 2.00
C TRP A 106 6.26 -6.64 2.71
N LYS A 107 5.59 -6.37 3.83
CA LYS A 107 4.80 -7.36 4.59
C LYS A 107 3.68 -7.93 3.72
N LYS A 108 2.92 -7.08 3.02
CA LYS A 108 1.84 -7.51 2.13
C LYS A 108 2.32 -8.55 1.11
N TRP A 109 3.39 -8.27 0.37
CA TRP A 109 3.87 -9.16 -0.69
C TRP A 109 4.43 -10.48 -0.17
N ILE A 110 5.05 -10.50 1.01
CA ILE A 110 5.47 -11.76 1.65
C ILE A 110 4.24 -12.63 1.94
N GLY A 111 3.19 -12.04 2.51
CA GLY A 111 1.96 -12.75 2.81
C GLY A 111 1.21 -13.19 1.53
N GLU A 112 1.12 -12.32 0.53
CA GLU A 112 0.49 -12.60 -0.78
C GLU A 112 1.18 -13.80 -1.44
N LEU A 113 2.51 -13.76 -1.55
CA LEU A 113 3.29 -14.86 -2.12
C LEU A 113 3.14 -16.16 -1.34
N ARG A 114 3.08 -16.10 0.00
CA ARG A 114 2.81 -17.27 0.84
C ARG A 114 1.43 -17.85 0.54
N GLY A 115 0.39 -17.03 0.58
CA GLY A 115 -1.00 -17.46 0.37
C GLY A 115 -1.23 -18.04 -1.03
N LEU A 116 -0.69 -17.40 -2.07
CA LEU A 116 -0.79 -17.90 -3.44
C LEU A 116 -0.07 -19.23 -3.65
N ARG A 117 1.05 -19.48 -2.95
CA ARG A 117 1.74 -20.78 -2.98
C ARG A 117 0.94 -21.85 -2.25
N GLU A 118 0.43 -21.55 -1.06
CA GLU A 118 -0.40 -22.49 -0.28
C GLU A 118 -1.66 -22.92 -1.03
N LEU A 119 -2.21 -22.05 -1.87
CA LEU A 119 -3.41 -22.31 -2.68
C LEU A 119 -3.11 -22.78 -4.10
N GLU A 120 -1.83 -23.07 -4.41
CA GLU A 120 -1.39 -23.50 -5.75
C GLU A 120 -1.97 -22.61 -6.86
N ALA A 121 -1.99 -21.29 -6.64
CA ALA A 121 -2.83 -20.36 -7.39
C ALA A 121 -2.58 -20.41 -8.90
N VAL A 122 -1.33 -20.62 -9.33
CA VAL A 122 -0.98 -20.76 -10.77
C VAL A 122 -1.66 -21.99 -11.38
N ASP A 123 -1.61 -23.14 -10.70
CA ASP A 123 -2.18 -24.39 -11.21
C ASP A 123 -3.70 -24.40 -11.14
N LEU A 124 -4.27 -23.74 -10.12
CA LEU A 124 -5.70 -23.44 -10.09
C LEU A 124 -6.13 -22.59 -11.29
N LYS A 125 -5.40 -21.50 -11.60
CA LYS A 125 -5.69 -20.67 -12.79
C LYS A 125 -5.55 -21.46 -14.09
N ARG A 126 -4.50 -22.29 -14.23
CA ARG A 126 -4.32 -23.15 -15.41
C ARG A 126 -5.48 -24.13 -15.59
N SER A 127 -5.98 -24.69 -14.49
CA SER A 127 -7.13 -25.60 -14.50
C SER A 127 -8.41 -24.88 -14.94
N GLN A 128 -8.65 -23.66 -14.43
CA GLN A 128 -9.77 -22.80 -14.85
C GLN A 128 -9.67 -22.44 -16.34
N GLU A 129 -8.47 -22.12 -16.83
CA GLU A 129 -8.21 -21.80 -18.23
C GLU A 129 -8.40 -23.01 -19.16
N ALA A 130 -8.04 -24.21 -18.71
CA ALA A 130 -8.30 -25.45 -19.44
C ALA A 130 -9.81 -25.72 -19.58
N GLU A 131 -10.59 -25.52 -18.51
CA GLU A 131 -12.05 -25.63 -18.57
C GLU A 131 -12.66 -24.56 -19.48
N PHE A 132 -12.20 -23.31 -19.36
CA PHE A 132 -12.59 -22.20 -20.24
C PHE A 132 -12.36 -22.58 -21.71
N ARG A 133 -11.18 -23.10 -22.05
CA ARG A 133 -10.85 -23.52 -23.41
C ARG A 133 -11.77 -24.64 -23.89
N GLN A 134 -12.04 -25.64 -23.05
CA GLN A 134 -12.92 -26.75 -23.40
C GLN A 134 -14.36 -26.29 -23.65
N ARG A 135 -14.91 -25.43 -22.79
CA ARG A 135 -16.26 -24.87 -22.99
C ARG A 135 -16.33 -23.99 -24.23
N ALA A 136 -15.31 -23.19 -24.50
CA ALA A 136 -15.22 -22.38 -25.71
C ALA A 136 -15.24 -23.24 -26.98
N ILE A 137 -14.49 -24.36 -27.01
CA ILE A 137 -14.49 -25.31 -28.12
C ILE A 137 -15.90 -25.92 -28.31
N ASN A 138 -16.49 -26.41 -27.22
CA ASN A 138 -17.81 -27.06 -27.27
C ASN A 138 -18.92 -26.13 -27.76
N GLN A 139 -18.81 -24.82 -27.49
CA GLN A 139 -19.76 -23.80 -27.93
C GLN A 139 -19.39 -23.16 -29.28
N GLY A 140 -18.34 -23.64 -29.96
CA GLY A 140 -17.92 -23.10 -31.25
C GLY A 140 -17.44 -21.65 -31.18
N ARG A 141 -16.71 -21.29 -30.12
CA ARG A 141 -16.15 -19.94 -29.86
C ARG A 141 -14.63 -19.90 -30.09
N PRO A 142 -14.16 -19.94 -31.35
CA PRO A 142 -12.72 -19.91 -31.66
C PRO A 142 -12.05 -18.60 -31.24
N ASP A 143 -12.81 -17.51 -31.15
CA ASP A 143 -12.37 -16.22 -30.62
C ASP A 143 -11.93 -16.32 -29.15
N LEU A 144 -12.68 -17.06 -28.33
CA LEU A 144 -12.35 -17.27 -26.93
C LEU A 144 -11.20 -18.26 -26.76
N VAL A 145 -11.12 -19.30 -27.60
CA VAL A 145 -9.94 -20.19 -27.59
C VAL A 145 -8.65 -19.39 -27.87
N ALA A 146 -8.70 -18.48 -28.85
CA ALA A 146 -7.54 -17.68 -29.25
C ALA A 146 -7.16 -16.60 -28.22
N VAL A 147 -8.06 -16.17 -27.32
CA VAL A 147 -7.74 -15.09 -26.37
C VAL A 147 -6.64 -15.49 -25.39
N LEU A 148 -6.64 -16.74 -24.90
CA LEU A 148 -5.63 -17.24 -23.97
C LEU A 148 -4.25 -17.36 -24.64
N ASP A 149 -4.21 -17.91 -25.85
CA ASP A 149 -2.97 -18.06 -26.63
C ASP A 149 -2.37 -16.67 -26.93
N THR A 150 -3.24 -15.70 -27.26
CA THR A 150 -2.83 -14.30 -27.50
C THR A 150 -2.28 -13.65 -26.23
N LEU A 151 -2.97 -13.82 -25.09
CA LEU A 151 -2.52 -13.29 -23.80
C LEU A 151 -1.18 -13.88 -23.38
N GLY A 152 -1.00 -15.20 -23.47
CA GLY A 152 0.26 -15.86 -23.15
C GLY A 152 1.43 -15.33 -23.97
N ALA A 153 1.24 -15.16 -25.29
CA ALA A 153 2.26 -14.60 -26.18
C ALA A 153 2.61 -13.14 -25.86
N ILE A 154 1.64 -12.32 -25.43
CA ILE A 154 1.88 -10.93 -25.02
C ILE A 154 2.59 -10.89 -23.66
N TYR A 155 2.16 -11.69 -22.67
CA TYR A 155 2.79 -11.75 -21.35
C TYR A 155 4.27 -12.17 -21.43
N ALA A 156 4.61 -13.13 -22.30
CA ALA A 156 6.00 -13.54 -22.52
C ALA A 156 6.89 -12.36 -22.97
N LYS A 157 6.36 -11.45 -23.80
CA LYS A 157 7.08 -10.25 -24.26
C LYS A 157 7.05 -9.12 -23.23
N TRP A 158 5.96 -8.98 -22.49
CA TRP A 158 5.74 -7.90 -21.53
C TRP A 158 6.54 -8.11 -20.23
N SER A 159 6.65 -9.36 -19.77
CA SER A 159 7.24 -9.75 -18.48
C SER A 159 8.64 -9.16 -18.22
N PRO A 160 9.62 -9.20 -19.17
CA PRO A 160 10.93 -8.57 -18.95
C PRO A 160 10.85 -7.05 -18.70
N TYR A 161 9.97 -6.35 -19.42
CA TYR A 161 9.78 -4.91 -19.26
C TYR A 161 9.03 -4.55 -17.98
N ALA A 162 8.06 -5.38 -17.57
CA ALA A 162 7.38 -5.24 -16.29
C ALA A 162 8.35 -5.43 -15.12
N HIS A 163 9.22 -6.43 -15.21
CA HIS A 163 10.26 -6.66 -14.21
C HIS A 163 11.27 -5.50 -14.14
N ALA A 164 11.75 -5.01 -15.30
CA ALA A 164 12.63 -3.85 -15.36
C ALA A 164 11.97 -2.59 -14.78
N ARG A 165 10.67 -2.39 -15.04
CA ARG A 165 9.88 -1.32 -14.42
C ARG A 165 9.83 -1.48 -12.89
N ASP A 166 9.57 -2.68 -12.38
CA ASP A 166 9.47 -2.92 -10.93
C ASP A 166 10.80 -2.64 -10.22
N LEU A 167 11.93 -3.11 -10.79
CA LEU A 167 13.26 -2.80 -10.29
C LEU A 167 13.53 -1.29 -10.30
N PHE A 168 13.19 -0.60 -11.40
CA PHE A 168 13.36 0.85 -11.50
C PHE A 168 12.52 1.60 -10.46
N VAL A 169 11.28 1.17 -10.23
CA VAL A 169 10.39 1.79 -9.21
C VAL A 169 10.97 1.59 -7.82
N GLU A 170 11.37 0.38 -7.45
CA GLU A 170 11.96 0.11 -6.13
C GLU A 170 13.33 0.81 -5.96
N TRP A 171 14.09 1.02 -7.03
CA TRP A 171 15.34 1.77 -7.00
C TRP A 171 15.12 3.29 -6.87
N ALA A 172 14.33 3.89 -7.76
CA ALA A 172 14.21 5.34 -7.87
C ALA A 172 13.18 5.94 -6.90
N TYR A 173 12.17 5.18 -6.46
CA TYR A 173 11.09 5.72 -5.64
C TYR A 173 11.08 5.21 -4.20
N TYR A 174 11.58 3.99 -3.95
CA TYR A 174 11.61 3.36 -2.61
C TYR A 174 13.04 3.00 -2.15
N GLY A 175 14.04 3.37 -2.96
CA GLY A 175 15.45 3.14 -2.72
C GLY A 175 16.17 4.44 -2.32
N PRO A 176 17.37 4.71 -2.87
CA PRO A 176 18.10 5.92 -2.51
C PRO A 176 17.35 7.19 -2.93
N GLU A 177 17.09 8.04 -1.95
CA GLU A 177 16.37 9.29 -2.04
C GLU A 177 17.08 10.28 -3.00
N LEU A 178 18.42 10.30 -2.99
CA LEU A 178 19.19 11.20 -3.86
C LEU A 178 19.02 10.93 -5.35
N VAL A 179 18.72 9.69 -5.76
CA VAL A 179 18.52 9.34 -7.17
C VAL A 179 17.35 10.13 -7.74
N ARG A 180 16.19 10.12 -7.08
CA ARG A 180 15.02 10.88 -7.53
C ARG A 180 15.11 12.36 -7.18
N PHE A 181 15.79 12.73 -6.11
CA PHE A 181 15.99 14.13 -5.79
C PHE A 181 16.82 14.84 -6.88
N ALA A 182 17.89 14.21 -7.38
CA ALA A 182 18.71 14.74 -8.46
C ALA A 182 17.93 14.91 -9.79
N ASP A 183 17.01 13.99 -10.11
CA ASP A 183 16.18 14.07 -11.34
C ASP A 183 15.31 15.34 -11.37
N ARG A 184 14.91 15.88 -10.21
CA ARG A 184 14.14 17.13 -10.12
C ARG A 184 14.85 18.33 -10.75
N PHE A 185 16.17 18.28 -10.89
CA PHE A 185 16.99 19.36 -11.44
C PHE A 185 17.27 19.17 -12.94
N LYS A 186 16.83 18.06 -13.56
CA LYS A 186 17.05 17.77 -14.99
C LYS A 186 16.48 18.87 -15.89
N GLU A 187 15.28 19.33 -15.60
CA GLU A 187 14.63 20.37 -16.43
C GLU A 187 15.31 21.74 -16.24
N LEU A 188 15.77 22.04 -15.02
CA LEU A 188 16.57 23.25 -14.79
C LEU A 188 17.87 23.21 -15.61
N GLU A 189 18.56 22.08 -15.65
CA GLU A 189 19.75 21.90 -16.49
C GLU A 189 19.42 22.14 -17.98
N ALA A 190 18.37 21.49 -18.49
CA ALA A 190 18.01 21.51 -19.90
C ALA A 190 17.48 22.88 -20.38
N SER A 191 16.68 23.55 -19.55
CA SER A 191 15.83 24.66 -19.98
C SER A 191 16.21 26.03 -19.37
N HIS A 192 17.28 26.12 -18.58
CA HIS A 192 17.65 27.38 -17.89
C HIS A 192 17.83 28.60 -18.82
N THR A 193 18.35 28.42 -20.05
CA THR A 193 18.49 29.52 -21.02
C THR A 193 17.13 30.02 -21.50
N ALA A 194 16.28 29.12 -21.98
CA ALA A 194 14.92 29.42 -22.43
C ALA A 194 14.05 30.00 -21.30
N TRP A 195 14.21 29.51 -20.06
CA TRP A 195 13.52 30.07 -18.89
C TRP A 195 14.01 31.46 -18.52
N ARG A 196 15.30 31.77 -18.73
CA ARG A 196 15.83 33.12 -18.53
C ARG A 196 15.23 34.08 -19.55
N GLU A 197 15.21 33.69 -20.82
CA GLU A 197 14.65 34.48 -21.93
C GLU A 197 13.15 34.74 -21.77
N SER A 198 12.41 33.75 -21.27
CA SER A 198 10.97 33.86 -21.01
C SER A 198 10.58 34.44 -19.65
N GLY A 199 11.56 34.80 -18.80
CA GLY A 199 11.32 35.33 -17.45
C GLY A 199 10.81 34.30 -16.43
N LYS A 200 10.78 33.00 -16.76
CA LYS A 200 10.28 31.91 -15.90
C LYS A 200 11.32 31.39 -14.89
N LEU A 201 12.62 31.64 -15.12
CA LEU A 201 13.71 31.01 -14.37
C LEU A 201 13.58 31.23 -12.86
N GLU A 202 13.33 32.46 -12.40
CA GLU A 202 13.30 32.75 -10.97
C GLU A 202 12.14 32.03 -10.26
N ALA A 203 10.97 31.94 -10.91
CA ALA A 203 9.82 31.22 -10.36
C ALA A 203 10.13 29.72 -10.18
N GLU A 204 10.83 29.10 -11.13
CA GLU A 204 11.25 27.70 -11.02
C GLU A 204 12.36 27.50 -9.97
N LEU A 205 13.30 28.44 -9.84
CA LEU A 205 14.31 28.42 -8.77
C LEU A 205 13.66 28.51 -7.38
N VAL A 206 12.65 29.37 -7.20
CA VAL A 206 11.90 29.46 -5.94
C VAL A 206 11.24 28.13 -5.58
N LYS A 207 10.58 27.46 -6.54
CA LYS A 207 9.99 26.13 -6.33
C LYS A 207 11.04 25.09 -5.94
N LEU A 208 12.19 25.08 -6.62
CA LEU A 208 13.29 24.14 -6.32
C LEU A 208 13.92 24.41 -4.95
N ARG A 209 14.05 25.67 -4.53
CA ARG A 209 14.52 26.02 -3.16
C ARG A 209 13.54 25.50 -2.11
N ALA A 210 12.24 25.72 -2.27
CA ALA A 210 11.23 25.22 -1.35
C ALA A 210 11.20 23.67 -1.30
N ALA A 211 11.33 23.00 -2.45
CA ALA A 211 11.44 21.55 -2.50
C ALA A 211 12.72 21.02 -1.84
N THR A 212 13.84 21.74 -1.99
CA THR A 212 15.12 21.43 -1.34
C THR A 212 14.98 21.54 0.18
N GLU A 213 14.40 22.62 0.69
CA GLU A 213 14.13 22.81 2.11
C GLU A 213 13.30 21.66 2.70
N GLY A 214 12.22 21.28 2.03
CA GLY A 214 11.36 20.17 2.45
C GLY A 214 12.08 18.81 2.41
N PHE A 215 12.90 18.56 1.39
CA PHE A 215 13.64 17.31 1.25
C PHE A 215 14.64 17.06 2.39
N TYR A 216 15.46 18.06 2.71
CA TYR A 216 16.52 17.90 3.71
C TYR A 216 16.05 17.85 5.16
N LYS A 217 14.76 18.13 5.43
CA LYS A 217 14.16 17.97 6.76
C LYS A 217 14.29 16.52 7.25
N ASP A 218 14.01 15.57 6.36
CA ASP A 218 13.86 14.15 6.69
C ASP A 218 14.93 13.27 6.04
N PHE A 219 15.94 13.87 5.41
CA PHE A 219 17.03 13.17 4.71
C PHE A 219 18.27 12.97 5.59
N ASP A 220 18.84 11.77 5.57
CA ASP A 220 20.16 11.48 6.14
C ASP A 220 21.09 10.87 5.08
N ALA A 221 22.17 11.57 4.74
CA ALA A 221 23.08 11.18 3.68
C ALA A 221 23.83 9.86 3.95
N ARG A 222 24.03 9.48 5.23
CA ARG A 222 24.69 8.23 5.59
C ARG A 222 23.73 7.06 5.37
N VAL A 223 22.49 7.19 5.84
CA VAL A 223 21.44 6.20 5.63
C VAL A 223 21.19 5.98 4.13
N ASP A 224 21.09 7.06 3.36
CA ASP A 224 20.87 7.00 1.92
C ASP A 224 22.00 6.30 1.16
N ARG A 225 23.26 6.60 1.54
CA ARG A 225 24.45 5.92 1.00
C ARG A 225 24.38 4.42 1.25
N ASP A 226 24.05 4.01 2.47
CA ASP A 226 23.98 2.60 2.85
C ASP A 226 22.81 1.87 2.16
N VAL A 227 21.66 2.54 1.96
CA VAL A 227 20.56 2.02 1.14
C VAL A 227 21.03 1.83 -0.30
N CYS A 228 21.78 2.77 -0.88
CA CYS A 228 22.32 2.67 -2.22
C CYS A 228 23.26 1.46 -2.37
N LYS A 229 24.18 1.26 -1.41
CA LYS A 229 25.06 0.08 -1.35
C LYS A 229 24.27 -1.23 -1.25
N ALA A 230 23.18 -1.25 -0.48
CA ALA A 230 22.36 -2.43 -0.29
C ALA A 230 21.53 -2.81 -1.53
N LEU A 231 20.99 -1.82 -2.27
CA LEU A 231 20.08 -2.07 -3.39
C LEU A 231 20.77 -2.25 -4.74
N LEU A 232 21.88 -1.56 -5.00
CA LEU A 232 22.52 -1.57 -6.31
C LEU A 232 23.00 -2.99 -6.73
N PRO A 233 23.54 -3.85 -5.84
CA PRO A 233 23.87 -5.23 -6.18
C PRO A 233 22.64 -6.04 -6.61
N ILE A 234 21.53 -5.92 -5.87
CA ILE A 234 20.27 -6.62 -6.17
C ILE A 234 19.72 -6.17 -7.52
N TYR A 235 19.77 -4.87 -7.81
CA TYR A 235 19.34 -4.34 -9.10
C TYR A 235 20.18 -4.91 -10.25
N ARG A 236 21.52 -4.90 -10.10
CA ARG A 236 22.47 -5.41 -11.11
C ARG A 236 22.27 -6.89 -11.41
N GLU A 237 22.03 -7.70 -10.38
CA GLU A 237 21.81 -9.13 -10.52
C GLU A 237 20.52 -9.46 -11.28
N ARG A 238 19.46 -8.65 -11.07
CA ARG A 238 18.10 -8.99 -11.51
C ARG A 238 17.66 -8.32 -12.82
N ILE A 239 18.30 -7.22 -13.21
CA ILE A 239 17.94 -6.52 -14.45
C ILE A 239 18.39 -7.32 -15.67
N ASP A 240 17.52 -7.40 -16.69
CA ASP A 240 17.92 -7.92 -17.99
C ASP A 240 19.05 -7.03 -18.56
N PRO A 241 20.22 -7.60 -18.93
CA PRO A 241 21.33 -6.82 -19.48
C PRO A 241 20.97 -5.94 -20.67
N VAL A 242 19.97 -6.32 -21.48
CA VAL A 242 19.49 -5.53 -22.63
C VAL A 242 18.71 -4.28 -22.18
N LEU A 243 18.08 -4.34 -21.01
CA LEU A 243 17.30 -3.25 -20.41
C LEU A 243 18.07 -2.49 -19.32
N ALA A 244 19.33 -2.85 -19.09
CA ALA A 244 20.17 -2.28 -18.04
C ALA A 244 20.52 -0.81 -18.32
N PRO A 245 20.49 0.08 -17.29
CA PRO A 245 21.02 1.43 -17.42
C PRO A 245 22.51 1.43 -17.74
N ALA A 246 22.94 2.32 -18.64
CA ALA A 246 24.35 2.46 -19.01
C ALA A 246 25.27 2.72 -17.79
N ALA A 247 24.77 3.39 -16.75
CA ALA A 247 25.51 3.63 -15.51
C ALA A 247 25.97 2.34 -14.81
N LEU A 248 25.32 1.19 -15.02
CA LEU A 248 25.78 -0.07 -14.43
C LEU A 248 27.13 -0.52 -15.00
N THR A 249 27.40 -0.24 -16.28
CA THR A 249 28.71 -0.54 -16.89
C THR A 249 29.83 0.34 -16.32
N ALA A 250 29.49 1.54 -15.83
CA ALA A 250 30.46 2.44 -15.21
C ALA A 250 31.01 1.90 -13.89
N ILE A 251 30.27 1.02 -13.20
CA ILE A 251 30.72 0.37 -11.96
C ILE A 251 31.89 -0.58 -12.27
N ASP A 252 31.79 -1.33 -13.37
CA ASP A 252 32.86 -2.23 -13.80
C ASP A 252 34.07 -1.44 -14.29
N GLN A 253 33.85 -0.39 -15.10
CA GLN A 253 34.92 0.40 -15.69
C GLN A 253 35.68 1.27 -14.69
N ARG A 254 35.01 1.79 -13.64
CA ARG A 254 35.62 2.75 -12.70
C ARG A 254 36.04 2.13 -11.38
N SER A 255 35.37 1.07 -10.95
CA SER A 255 35.58 0.47 -9.63
C SER A 255 35.94 -1.01 -9.70
N GLY A 256 36.21 -1.56 -10.89
CA GLY A 256 36.54 -2.99 -11.06
C GLY A 256 35.39 -3.90 -10.60
N GLY A 257 34.14 -3.41 -10.68
CA GLY A 257 32.94 -4.12 -10.23
C GLY A 257 32.62 -3.94 -8.75
N ASN A 258 33.46 -3.26 -7.96
CA ASN A 258 33.22 -2.97 -6.55
C ASN A 258 32.13 -1.90 -6.38
N VAL A 259 30.94 -2.35 -5.98
CA VAL A 259 29.76 -1.50 -5.78
C VAL A 259 29.97 -0.50 -4.64
N ASP A 260 30.52 -0.94 -3.51
CA ASP A 260 30.71 -0.07 -2.34
C ASP A 260 31.65 1.09 -2.66
N ALA A 261 32.77 0.81 -3.33
CA ALA A 261 33.72 1.84 -3.77
C ALA A 261 33.11 2.81 -4.78
N PHE A 262 32.26 2.32 -5.70
CA PHE A 262 31.52 3.18 -6.62
C PHE A 262 30.55 4.12 -5.88
N VAL A 263 29.79 3.58 -4.92
CA VAL A 263 28.81 4.36 -4.15
C VAL A 263 29.52 5.35 -3.21
N ASP A 264 30.64 4.99 -2.59
CA ASP A 264 31.41 5.93 -1.78
C ASP A 264 31.90 7.13 -2.62
N ASP A 265 32.52 6.88 -3.78
CA ASP A 265 32.98 7.95 -4.68
C ASP A 265 31.83 8.85 -5.15
N LEU A 266 30.67 8.25 -5.45
CA LEU A 266 29.45 8.94 -5.84
C LEU A 266 28.97 9.92 -4.75
N TYR A 267 28.85 9.46 -3.50
CA TYR A 267 28.34 10.27 -2.39
C TYR A 267 29.37 11.28 -1.88
N ASP A 268 30.66 10.98 -1.96
CA ASP A 268 31.72 11.89 -1.53
C ASP A 268 31.88 13.08 -2.50
N ARG A 269 31.51 12.90 -3.78
CA ARG A 269 31.67 13.94 -4.81
C ARG A 269 30.39 14.69 -5.18
N THR A 270 29.21 14.11 -4.91
CA THR A 270 27.96 14.75 -5.32
C THR A 270 27.65 16.00 -4.51
N LEU A 271 27.08 17.01 -5.17
CA LEU A 271 26.57 18.23 -4.53
C LEU A 271 25.34 17.97 -3.65
N PHE A 272 24.61 16.88 -3.89
CA PHE A 272 23.30 16.61 -3.28
C PHE A 272 23.38 15.99 -1.87
N THR A 273 24.56 15.75 -1.31
CA THR A 273 24.67 15.35 0.11
C THR A 273 24.54 16.54 1.07
N SER A 274 24.64 17.79 0.58
CA SER A 274 24.53 19.00 1.39
C SER A 274 23.46 19.94 0.86
N LYS A 275 22.54 20.31 1.76
CA LYS A 275 21.52 21.33 1.54
C LYS A 275 22.15 22.66 1.13
N GLU A 276 23.22 23.06 1.81
CA GLU A 276 23.93 24.33 1.59
C GLU A 276 24.53 24.38 0.18
N ASN A 277 25.11 23.27 -0.29
CA ASN A 277 25.65 23.16 -1.63
C ASN A 277 24.56 23.30 -2.71
N VAL A 278 23.41 22.66 -2.53
CA VAL A 278 22.26 22.76 -3.44
C VAL A 278 21.71 24.19 -3.45
N LEU A 279 21.47 24.79 -2.27
CA LEU A 279 20.94 26.15 -2.19
C LEU A 279 21.92 27.19 -2.76
N ALA A 280 23.22 27.02 -2.53
CA ALA A 280 24.25 27.87 -3.13
C ALA A 280 24.26 27.78 -4.66
N LEU A 281 24.08 26.57 -5.22
CA LEU A 281 23.93 26.37 -6.67
C LEU A 281 22.70 27.12 -7.21
N LEU A 282 21.55 27.02 -6.51
CA LEU A 282 20.29 27.65 -6.91
C LEU A 282 20.28 29.17 -6.71
N ALA A 283 21.06 29.72 -5.79
CA ALA A 283 21.11 31.16 -5.52
C ALA A 283 21.70 31.96 -6.69
N ARG A 284 22.59 31.35 -7.48
CA ARG A 284 23.23 31.98 -8.65
C ARG A 284 23.28 31.02 -9.84
N PHE A 285 22.11 30.65 -10.33
CA PHE A 285 22.02 29.66 -11.40
C PHE A 285 22.30 30.26 -12.79
N ASP A 286 23.46 29.92 -13.34
CA ASP A 286 23.94 30.32 -14.67
C ASP A 286 24.40 29.10 -15.51
N THR A 287 24.96 29.34 -16.70
CA THR A 287 25.48 28.26 -17.56
C THR A 287 26.60 27.45 -16.90
N ARG A 288 27.37 28.05 -15.99
CA ARG A 288 28.42 27.34 -15.24
C ARG A 288 27.82 26.44 -14.17
N ALA A 289 26.80 26.92 -13.46
CA ALA A 289 26.02 26.12 -12.52
C ALA A 289 25.35 24.94 -13.22
N ALA A 290 24.76 25.16 -14.41
CA ALA A 290 24.18 24.10 -15.23
C ALA A 290 25.23 23.06 -15.65
N LYS A 291 26.43 23.48 -16.06
CA LYS A 291 27.55 22.55 -16.36
C LYS A 291 27.98 21.74 -15.13
N LYS A 292 28.06 22.38 -13.95
CA LYS A 292 28.39 21.70 -12.69
C LYS A 292 27.33 20.65 -12.34
N LEU A 293 26.06 21.00 -12.46
CA LEU A 293 24.92 20.10 -12.25
C LEU A 293 24.93 18.91 -13.23
N SER A 294 25.23 19.16 -14.50
CA SER A 294 25.37 18.13 -15.54
C SER A 294 26.55 17.18 -15.31
N ALA A 295 27.62 17.71 -14.72
CA ALA A 295 28.84 16.95 -14.40
C ALA A 295 28.75 16.16 -13.09
N ASP A 296 27.79 16.50 -12.22
CA ASP A 296 27.59 15.85 -10.93
C ASP A 296 27.37 14.33 -11.10
N PRO A 297 28.06 13.50 -10.30
CA PRO A 297 27.98 12.05 -10.46
C PRO A 297 26.59 11.49 -10.13
N MET A 298 25.85 12.07 -9.19
CA MET A 298 24.49 11.66 -8.87
C MET A 298 23.49 12.12 -9.93
N SER A 299 23.64 13.33 -10.49
CA SER A 299 22.85 13.74 -11.67
C SER A 299 23.02 12.78 -12.84
N ARG A 300 24.25 12.35 -13.11
CA ARG A 300 24.55 11.40 -14.21
C ARG A 300 23.99 10.01 -13.94
N LEU A 301 24.13 9.52 -12.71
CA LEU A 301 23.55 8.24 -12.30
C LEU A 301 22.03 8.28 -12.47
N SER A 302 21.39 9.27 -11.86
CA SER A 302 19.95 9.48 -11.91
C SER A 302 19.46 9.53 -13.36
N ARG A 303 20.03 10.41 -14.18
CA ARG A 303 19.68 10.52 -15.60
C ARG A 303 19.83 9.21 -16.35
N SER A 304 20.89 8.44 -16.12
CA SER A 304 21.07 7.15 -16.80
C SER A 304 19.97 6.15 -16.47
N PHE A 305 19.51 6.10 -15.22
CA PHE A 305 18.42 5.20 -14.82
C PHE A 305 17.08 5.69 -15.38
N PHE A 306 16.79 6.99 -15.24
CA PHE A 306 15.56 7.57 -15.75
C PHE A 306 15.47 7.49 -17.29
N ASP A 307 16.55 7.78 -18.02
CA ASP A 307 16.54 7.71 -19.49
C ASP A 307 16.41 6.26 -19.99
N SER A 308 17.08 5.31 -19.35
CA SER A 308 16.93 3.87 -19.65
C SER A 308 15.47 3.42 -19.45
N PHE A 309 14.86 3.81 -18.33
CA PHE A 309 13.46 3.49 -18.06
C PHE A 309 12.50 4.19 -19.03
N LEU A 310 12.60 5.52 -19.16
CA LEU A 310 11.65 6.34 -19.91
C LEU A 310 11.68 6.05 -21.41
N ASN A 311 12.85 5.74 -21.96
CA ASN A 311 13.02 5.52 -23.40
C ASN A 311 13.05 4.03 -23.77
N GLY A 312 13.65 3.17 -22.93
CA GLY A 312 13.85 1.75 -23.24
C GLY A 312 12.78 0.82 -22.67
N VAL A 313 12.18 1.15 -21.51
CA VAL A 313 11.27 0.25 -20.80
C VAL A 313 9.81 0.69 -20.89
N ARG A 314 9.52 1.92 -20.48
CA ARG A 314 8.18 2.46 -20.33
C ARG A 314 7.34 2.38 -21.62
N PRO A 315 7.85 2.72 -22.83
CA PRO A 315 7.03 2.71 -24.04
C PRO A 315 6.56 1.30 -24.41
N VAL A 316 7.46 0.32 -24.34
CA VAL A 316 7.15 -1.08 -24.68
C VAL A 316 6.24 -1.70 -23.61
N HIS A 317 6.54 -1.45 -22.33
CA HIS A 317 5.69 -1.86 -21.22
C HIS A 317 4.26 -1.34 -21.38
N ALA A 318 4.08 -0.05 -21.69
CA ALA A 318 2.77 0.57 -21.86
C ALA A 318 2.01 0.00 -23.07
N ALA A 319 2.66 -0.06 -24.25
CA ALA A 319 2.02 -0.55 -25.47
C ALA A 319 1.58 -2.03 -25.36
N LEU A 320 2.40 -2.88 -24.72
CA LEU A 320 2.01 -4.26 -24.46
C LEU A 320 0.94 -4.35 -23.35
N GLY A 321 1.02 -3.50 -22.33
CA GLY A 321 0.01 -3.41 -21.27
C GLY A 321 -1.39 -3.08 -21.81
N GLU A 322 -1.53 -2.12 -22.73
CA GLU A 322 -2.81 -1.80 -23.39
C GLU A 322 -3.42 -2.99 -24.14
N ARG A 323 -2.55 -3.82 -24.75
CA ARG A 323 -2.98 -5.05 -25.42
C ARG A 323 -3.38 -6.13 -24.42
N ILE A 324 -2.70 -6.24 -23.29
CA ILE A 324 -3.10 -7.11 -22.17
C ILE A 324 -4.48 -6.69 -21.68
N GLU A 325 -4.71 -5.41 -21.38
CA GLU A 325 -6.01 -4.90 -20.92
C GLU A 325 -7.13 -5.24 -21.91
N SER A 326 -6.89 -5.05 -23.21
CA SER A 326 -7.86 -5.41 -24.25
C SER A 326 -8.14 -6.93 -24.30
N GLY A 327 -7.10 -7.76 -24.16
CA GLY A 327 -7.25 -9.22 -24.11
C GLY A 327 -7.95 -9.69 -22.83
N MET A 328 -7.63 -9.09 -21.68
CA MET A 328 -8.26 -9.38 -20.39
C MET A 328 -9.74 -9.01 -20.40
N ARG A 329 -10.14 -7.90 -21.04
CA ARG A 329 -11.55 -7.57 -21.24
C ARG A 329 -12.29 -8.69 -21.96
N ASN A 330 -11.76 -9.17 -23.09
CA ASN A 330 -12.37 -10.25 -23.86
C ASN A 330 -12.37 -11.58 -23.08
N TYR A 331 -11.32 -11.85 -22.30
CA TYR A 331 -11.22 -13.04 -21.45
C TYR A 331 -12.26 -13.03 -20.33
N VAL A 332 -12.45 -11.91 -19.64
CA VAL A 332 -13.45 -11.77 -18.57
C VAL A 332 -14.87 -11.86 -19.14
N GLU A 333 -15.15 -11.17 -20.25
CA GLU A 333 -16.44 -11.28 -20.95
C GLU A 333 -16.72 -12.73 -21.38
N GLY A 334 -15.74 -13.40 -21.97
CA GLY A 334 -15.82 -14.81 -22.33
C GLY A 334 -16.05 -15.71 -21.13
N THR A 335 -15.42 -15.41 -19.99
CA THR A 335 -15.58 -16.18 -18.75
C THR A 335 -17.03 -16.07 -18.29
N MET A 336 -17.60 -14.87 -18.22
CA MET A 336 -19.00 -14.67 -17.84
C MET A 336 -19.98 -15.37 -18.79
N ALA A 337 -19.67 -15.40 -20.10
CA ALA A 337 -20.52 -16.04 -21.11
C ALA A 337 -20.47 -17.58 -21.05
N LEU A 338 -19.29 -18.16 -20.79
CA LEU A 338 -19.10 -19.62 -20.76
C LEU A 338 -19.51 -20.27 -19.43
N PHE A 339 -19.63 -19.46 -18.38
CA PHE A 339 -19.86 -19.87 -17.00
C PHE A 339 -21.01 -19.06 -16.34
N PRO A 340 -22.20 -18.97 -16.97
CA PRO A 340 -23.31 -18.14 -16.48
C PRO A 340 -23.85 -18.57 -15.10
N GLU A 341 -23.51 -19.77 -14.64
CA GLU A 341 -23.87 -20.30 -13.32
C GLU A 341 -23.09 -19.65 -12.17
N HIS A 342 -21.98 -18.95 -12.45
CA HIS A 342 -21.18 -18.29 -11.43
C HIS A 342 -21.68 -16.88 -11.11
N THR A 343 -21.42 -16.44 -9.87
CA THR A 343 -21.65 -15.05 -9.47
C THR A 343 -20.40 -14.22 -9.78
N TYR A 344 -20.58 -13.13 -10.52
CA TYR A 344 -19.52 -12.20 -10.87
C TYR A 344 -19.72 -10.87 -10.18
N TRP A 345 -18.63 -10.30 -9.68
CA TRP A 345 -18.60 -8.92 -9.20
C TRP A 345 -17.34 -8.21 -9.73
N PRO A 346 -17.43 -6.91 -10.05
CA PRO A 346 -16.31 -6.20 -10.61
C PRO A 346 -15.14 -6.15 -9.61
N ASP A 347 -13.93 -6.21 -10.15
CA ASP A 347 -12.74 -5.89 -9.35
C ASP A 347 -12.86 -4.50 -8.73
N ALA A 348 -12.24 -4.33 -7.56
CA ALA A 348 -12.23 -3.06 -6.86
C ALA A 348 -11.51 -2.00 -7.70
N ASN A 349 -12.03 -0.77 -7.69
CA ASN A 349 -11.51 0.33 -8.50
C ASN A 349 -11.73 1.69 -7.82
N SER A 350 -11.59 1.73 -6.50
CA SER A 350 -11.78 2.93 -5.65
C SER A 350 -13.19 3.52 -5.72
N THR A 351 -14.19 2.71 -6.01
CA THR A 351 -15.62 3.07 -5.96
C THR A 351 -16.29 2.45 -4.75
N LEU A 352 -17.45 2.99 -4.36
CA LEU A 352 -18.23 2.46 -3.24
C LEU A 352 -18.66 1.01 -3.52
N ARG A 353 -18.32 0.08 -2.62
CA ARG A 353 -18.73 -1.33 -2.63
C ARG A 353 -19.24 -1.76 -1.26
N LEU A 354 -19.95 -2.87 -1.23
CA LEU A 354 -20.33 -3.58 -0.01
C LEU A 354 -19.78 -5.02 -0.03
N SER A 355 -19.47 -5.56 1.14
CA SER A 355 -19.21 -6.98 1.38
C SER A 355 -19.89 -7.39 2.68
N TYR A 356 -20.38 -8.62 2.76
CA TYR A 356 -21.09 -9.13 3.94
C TYR A 356 -20.64 -10.54 4.30
N GLY A 357 -20.84 -10.91 5.55
CA GLY A 357 -20.41 -12.19 6.08
C GLY A 357 -20.82 -12.29 7.53
N LYS A 358 -19.99 -12.93 8.33
CA LYS A 358 -20.23 -13.07 9.77
C LYS A 358 -18.98 -12.82 10.58
N VAL A 359 -19.18 -12.42 11.82
CA VAL A 359 -18.11 -12.35 12.82
C VAL A 359 -17.63 -13.77 13.09
N GLU A 360 -16.35 -14.05 12.85
CA GLU A 360 -15.80 -15.39 13.03
C GLU A 360 -14.26 -15.38 13.11
N GLY A 361 -13.73 -16.37 13.84
CA GLY A 361 -12.29 -16.61 13.94
C GLY A 361 -11.70 -17.28 12.70
N SER A 362 -10.46 -17.73 12.78
CA SER A 362 -9.77 -18.44 11.68
C SER A 362 -8.91 -19.60 12.17
N ARG A 363 -8.50 -20.46 11.23
CA ARG A 363 -7.60 -21.60 11.47
C ARG A 363 -6.40 -21.46 10.54
N PRO A 364 -5.38 -20.68 10.92
CA PRO A 364 -4.29 -20.30 10.01
C PRO A 364 -3.38 -21.47 9.62
N ARG A 365 -3.29 -22.49 10.48
CA ARG A 365 -2.49 -23.71 10.29
C ARG A 365 -2.98 -24.81 11.23
N ASP A 366 -2.48 -26.02 11.01
CA ASP A 366 -2.81 -27.18 11.82
C ASP A 366 -2.56 -26.93 13.32
N GLY A 367 -3.50 -27.39 14.15
CA GLY A 367 -3.48 -27.22 15.61
C GLY A 367 -3.70 -25.81 16.15
N VAL A 368 -3.84 -24.78 15.30
CA VAL A 368 -3.97 -23.38 15.74
C VAL A 368 -5.36 -22.83 15.41
N VAL A 369 -6.02 -22.24 16.41
CA VAL A 369 -7.31 -21.55 16.27
C VAL A 369 -7.15 -20.12 16.77
N TYR A 370 -7.48 -19.15 15.93
CA TYR A 370 -7.67 -17.76 16.35
C TYR A 370 -9.16 -17.53 16.59
N GLN A 371 -9.49 -17.05 17.79
CA GLN A 371 -10.85 -16.63 18.13
C GLN A 371 -11.22 -15.34 17.36
N ALA A 372 -12.51 -15.05 17.28
CA ALA A 372 -13.02 -13.88 16.57
C ALA A 372 -12.72 -12.55 17.28
N PHE A 373 -12.30 -12.55 18.54
CA PHE A 373 -12.21 -11.35 19.39
C PHE A 373 -10.85 -11.22 20.07
N SER A 374 -10.43 -9.99 20.32
CA SER A 374 -9.33 -9.64 21.23
C SER A 374 -9.81 -8.70 22.34
N THR A 375 -9.05 -8.66 23.43
CA THR A 375 -9.37 -7.85 24.61
C THR A 375 -8.18 -7.01 25.05
N LEU A 376 -8.42 -6.08 25.99
CA LEU A 376 -7.38 -5.23 26.58
C LEU A 376 -6.35 -6.06 27.38
N ASP A 377 -6.74 -7.23 27.89
CA ASP A 377 -5.77 -8.15 28.52
C ASP A 377 -4.67 -8.55 27.52
N GLY A 378 -5.04 -8.80 26.26
CA GLY A 378 -4.08 -9.11 25.19
C GLY A 378 -3.20 -7.93 24.75
N ILE A 379 -3.57 -6.69 25.07
CA ILE A 379 -2.65 -5.54 24.94
C ILE A 379 -1.59 -5.61 26.03
N LEU A 380 -1.98 -5.89 27.28
CA LEU A 380 -1.04 -5.99 28.39
C LEU A 380 -0.15 -7.23 28.34
N GLU A 381 -0.61 -8.34 27.75
CA GLU A 381 0.25 -9.50 27.46
C GLU A 381 1.41 -9.15 26.50
N LYS A 382 1.21 -8.13 25.65
CA LYS A 382 2.22 -7.65 24.69
C LYS A 382 3.03 -6.47 25.22
N TYR A 383 2.59 -5.85 26.31
CA TYR A 383 3.15 -4.61 26.82
C TYR A 383 4.64 -4.77 27.17
N GLN A 384 5.48 -3.93 26.57
CA GLN A 384 6.91 -3.85 26.85
C GLN A 384 7.27 -2.38 27.13
N PRO A 385 7.55 -2.00 28.39
CA PRO A 385 7.84 -0.62 28.75
C PRO A 385 8.99 -0.02 27.93
N GLY A 386 8.74 1.12 27.30
CA GLY A 386 9.74 1.83 26.47
C GLY A 386 10.06 1.18 25.11
N ASP A 387 9.38 0.08 24.75
CA ASP A 387 9.50 -0.49 23.41
C ASP A 387 8.78 0.40 22.37
N PRO A 388 9.41 0.73 21.22
CA PRO A 388 8.83 1.65 20.26
C PRO A 388 7.52 1.16 19.59
N GLU A 389 7.21 -0.13 19.65
CA GLU A 389 6.00 -0.73 19.07
C GLU A 389 5.01 -1.21 20.15
N PHE A 390 5.51 -1.65 21.29
CA PHE A 390 4.73 -2.34 22.33
C PHE A 390 4.64 -1.60 23.67
N ASP A 391 5.07 -0.35 23.75
CA ASP A 391 4.80 0.49 24.93
C ASP A 391 3.31 0.87 25.03
N VAL A 392 2.84 1.12 26.25
CA VAL A 392 1.42 1.39 26.55
C VAL A 392 1.33 2.60 27.48
N PRO A 393 0.42 3.58 27.21
CA PRO A 393 0.24 4.71 28.11
C PRO A 393 -0.12 4.26 29.53
N GLU A 394 0.54 4.85 30.54
CA GLU A 394 0.32 4.51 31.96
C GLU A 394 -1.16 4.55 32.34
N ARG A 395 -1.90 5.56 31.84
CA ARG A 395 -3.34 5.69 32.09
C ARG A 395 -4.16 4.48 31.61
N LEU A 396 -3.78 3.84 30.50
CA LEU A 396 -4.47 2.64 30.01
C LEU A 396 -4.20 1.44 30.92
N VAL A 397 -2.98 1.35 31.46
CA VAL A 397 -2.61 0.34 32.46
C VAL A 397 -3.43 0.53 33.75
N GLU A 398 -3.57 1.76 34.24
CA GLU A 398 -4.41 2.07 35.42
C GLU A 398 -5.87 1.68 35.21
N LEU A 399 -6.47 2.05 34.07
CA LEU A 399 -7.85 1.72 33.73
C LEU A 399 -8.07 0.21 33.70
N HIS A 400 -7.10 -0.55 33.19
CA HIS A 400 -7.13 -2.01 33.20
C HIS A 400 -7.05 -2.59 34.61
N GLN A 401 -6.11 -2.13 35.44
CA GLN A 401 -5.92 -2.61 36.82
C GLN A 401 -7.17 -2.38 37.68
N LEU A 402 -7.81 -1.23 37.52
CA LEU A 402 -9.04 -0.87 38.23
C LEU A 402 -10.30 -1.47 37.60
N ARG A 403 -10.19 -2.12 36.43
CA ARG A 403 -11.32 -2.56 35.60
C ARG A 403 -12.34 -1.43 35.35
N ASP A 404 -11.87 -0.19 35.23
CA ASP A 404 -12.72 1.01 35.02
C ASP A 404 -13.13 1.15 33.54
N TYR A 405 -13.86 0.16 33.05
CA TYR A 405 -14.33 0.08 31.66
C TYR A 405 -15.74 0.65 31.48
N GLY A 406 -16.47 0.90 32.58
CA GLY A 406 -17.84 1.40 32.54
C GLY A 406 -18.76 0.55 31.64
N ARG A 407 -19.57 1.22 30.82
CA ARG A 407 -20.57 0.60 29.92
C ARG A 407 -19.98 -0.08 28.68
N TYR A 408 -18.65 -0.08 28.51
CA TYR A 408 -17.98 -0.59 27.31
C TYR A 408 -17.54 -2.05 27.45
N ALA A 409 -17.50 -2.58 28.67
CA ALA A 409 -17.08 -3.94 28.95
C ALA A 409 -18.11 -5.00 28.54
N GLU A 410 -17.60 -6.18 28.22
CA GLU A 410 -18.35 -7.42 28.04
C GLU A 410 -17.89 -8.40 29.12
N ALA A 411 -18.80 -8.83 30.00
CA ALA A 411 -18.51 -9.78 31.08
C ALA A 411 -17.23 -9.44 31.90
N GLY A 412 -16.96 -8.16 32.14
CA GLY A 412 -15.80 -7.69 32.91
C GLY A 412 -14.48 -7.58 32.13
N SER A 413 -14.48 -7.92 30.83
CA SER A 413 -13.35 -7.69 29.92
C SER A 413 -13.65 -6.54 28.96
N MET A 414 -12.61 -5.81 28.55
CA MET A 414 -12.73 -4.73 27.56
C MET A 414 -12.41 -5.28 26.17
N PRO A 415 -13.41 -5.54 25.30
CA PRO A 415 -13.17 -5.90 23.90
C PRO A 415 -12.37 -4.82 23.18
N VAL A 416 -11.48 -5.23 22.27
CA VAL A 416 -10.58 -4.32 21.53
C VAL A 416 -10.83 -4.43 20.03
N CYS A 417 -10.63 -5.61 19.44
CA CYS A 417 -10.86 -5.85 18.02
C CYS A 417 -11.67 -7.12 17.81
N PHE A 418 -12.24 -7.26 16.61
CA PHE A 418 -12.82 -8.49 16.13
C PHE A 418 -12.50 -8.76 14.65
N THR A 419 -12.70 -10.00 14.23
CA THR A 419 -12.57 -10.44 12.83
C THR A 419 -13.89 -10.89 12.24
N ALA A 420 -14.06 -10.71 10.94
CA ALA A 420 -15.21 -11.21 10.20
C ALA A 420 -14.81 -11.68 8.79
N SER A 421 -15.66 -12.48 8.16
CA SER A 421 -15.49 -13.00 6.79
C SER A 421 -15.86 -11.97 5.71
N LEU A 422 -15.43 -10.71 5.89
CA LEU A 422 -15.68 -9.63 4.94
C LEU A 422 -14.52 -9.53 3.95
N HIS A 423 -14.82 -9.49 2.65
CA HIS A 423 -13.81 -9.34 1.61
C HIS A 423 -13.40 -7.87 1.48
N THR A 424 -12.24 -7.54 2.04
CA THR A 424 -11.69 -6.18 2.03
C THR A 424 -10.33 -6.13 1.33
N THR A 425 -9.89 -4.92 0.99
CA THR A 425 -8.53 -4.62 0.52
C THR A 425 -8.10 -3.21 0.94
N GLY A 426 -6.91 -2.75 0.53
CA GLY A 426 -6.50 -1.36 0.72
C GLY A 426 -7.54 -0.39 0.17
N GLY A 427 -7.87 0.66 0.92
CA GLY A 427 -9.02 1.55 0.63
C GLY A 427 -10.26 1.25 1.49
N ASN A 428 -10.34 0.06 2.12
CA ASN A 428 -11.35 -0.21 3.16
C ASN A 428 -10.95 0.29 4.56
N SER A 429 -9.75 0.86 4.74
CA SER A 429 -9.35 1.41 6.04
C SER A 429 -10.30 2.54 6.46
N GLY A 430 -10.82 2.46 7.69
CA GLY A 430 -11.83 3.37 8.23
C GLY A 430 -13.27 3.08 7.80
N SER A 431 -13.52 2.03 7.01
CA SER A 431 -14.87 1.66 6.59
C SER A 431 -15.71 1.18 7.78
N PRO A 432 -16.99 1.59 7.88
CA PRO A 432 -17.88 1.12 8.93
C PRO A 432 -18.22 -0.36 8.75
N VAL A 433 -18.11 -1.12 9.84
CA VAL A 433 -18.68 -2.46 9.95
C VAL A 433 -20.00 -2.35 10.70
N ILE A 434 -21.08 -2.80 10.09
CA ILE A 434 -22.44 -2.67 10.61
C ILE A 434 -23.11 -4.03 10.76
N ASN A 435 -24.04 -4.14 11.71
CA ASN A 435 -24.84 -5.34 11.93
C ASN A 435 -26.08 -5.40 11.00
N GLY A 436 -26.91 -6.44 11.16
CA GLY A 436 -28.12 -6.64 10.35
C GLY A 436 -29.21 -5.56 10.51
N ARG A 437 -29.08 -4.66 11.49
CA ARG A 437 -29.96 -3.50 11.71
C ARG A 437 -29.41 -2.20 11.11
N GLY A 438 -28.22 -2.23 10.50
CA GLY A 438 -27.56 -1.03 9.99
C GLY A 438 -26.91 -0.18 11.07
N GLU A 439 -26.60 -0.77 12.23
CA GLU A 439 -25.95 -0.09 13.36
C GLU A 439 -24.44 -0.34 13.33
N LEU A 440 -23.64 0.68 13.63
CA LEU A 440 -22.18 0.60 13.67
C LEU A 440 -21.73 -0.29 14.83
N ILE A 441 -21.00 -1.36 14.51
CA ILE A 441 -20.41 -2.30 15.48
C ILE A 441 -18.88 -2.25 15.49
N GLY A 442 -18.24 -1.71 14.44
CA GLY A 442 -16.80 -1.56 14.40
C GLY A 442 -16.29 -0.73 13.24
N LEU A 443 -14.98 -0.48 13.22
CA LEU A 443 -14.30 0.22 12.13
C LEU A 443 -13.20 -0.68 11.57
N ASN A 444 -13.29 -1.00 10.29
CA ASN A 444 -12.28 -1.81 9.61
C ASN A 444 -10.95 -1.07 9.51
N PHE A 445 -9.84 -1.74 9.79
CA PHE A 445 -8.52 -1.12 9.63
C PHE A 445 -7.49 -2.01 8.95
N ASP A 446 -7.67 -3.33 8.96
CA ASP A 446 -6.68 -4.24 8.37
C ASP A 446 -7.28 -5.58 7.93
N ARG A 447 -6.43 -6.51 7.50
CA ARG A 447 -6.72 -7.91 7.15
C ARG A 447 -5.75 -8.83 7.89
N SER A 448 -6.18 -10.06 8.18
CA SER A 448 -5.27 -11.06 8.73
C SER A 448 -4.14 -11.40 7.76
N TRP A 449 -3.03 -11.89 8.28
CA TRP A 449 -1.88 -12.27 7.47
C TRP A 449 -2.24 -13.30 6.38
N GLU A 450 -3.06 -14.29 6.71
CA GLU A 450 -3.52 -15.31 5.75
C GLU A 450 -4.48 -14.76 4.69
N SER A 451 -4.90 -13.49 4.80
CA SER A 451 -5.79 -12.83 3.85
C SER A 451 -5.06 -11.98 2.80
N THR A 452 -3.74 -11.81 2.89
CA THR A 452 -3.04 -10.84 2.05
C THR A 452 -3.09 -11.16 0.56
N MET A 453 -3.35 -12.41 0.17
CA MET A 453 -3.56 -12.78 -1.24
C MET A 453 -4.98 -12.50 -1.76
N SER A 454 -5.88 -11.96 -0.92
CA SER A 454 -7.32 -11.85 -1.23
C SER A 454 -7.61 -10.92 -2.40
N ASP A 455 -6.63 -10.11 -2.80
CA ASP A 455 -6.74 -9.26 -3.98
C ASP A 455 -6.78 -10.10 -5.25
N ILE A 456 -6.17 -11.29 -5.26
CA ILE A 456 -6.11 -12.22 -6.40
C ILE A 456 -7.00 -13.45 -6.16
N LEU A 457 -6.94 -14.04 -4.97
CA LEU A 457 -7.68 -15.26 -4.64
C LEU A 457 -8.22 -15.17 -3.22
N PHE A 458 -9.55 -15.19 -3.07
CA PHE A 458 -10.19 -15.17 -1.76
C PHE A 458 -10.47 -16.60 -1.30
N ASP A 459 -9.99 -16.94 -0.10
CA ASP A 459 -10.28 -18.21 0.58
C ASP A 459 -11.21 -17.93 1.78
N PRO A 460 -12.49 -18.32 1.74
CA PRO A 460 -13.44 -18.05 2.83
C PRO A 460 -13.05 -18.75 4.14
N ALA A 461 -12.24 -19.81 4.12
CA ALA A 461 -11.80 -20.50 5.33
C ALA A 461 -10.72 -19.72 6.09
N LYS A 462 -9.93 -18.89 5.38
CA LYS A 462 -8.77 -18.17 5.93
C LYS A 462 -8.95 -16.65 5.99
N CYS A 463 -9.64 -16.08 5.02
CA CYS A 463 -9.71 -14.63 4.84
C CYS A 463 -10.55 -13.95 5.90
N ARG A 464 -9.93 -13.02 6.64
CA ARG A 464 -10.59 -12.20 7.66
C ARG A 464 -10.18 -10.74 7.52
N ASN A 465 -11.17 -9.86 7.56
CA ASN A 465 -10.91 -8.46 7.87
C ASN A 465 -10.71 -8.29 9.38
N ILE A 466 -10.01 -7.23 9.79
CA ILE A 466 -9.81 -6.87 11.19
C ILE A 466 -10.47 -5.50 11.42
N ALA A 467 -11.36 -5.45 12.41
CA ALA A 467 -12.04 -4.24 12.81
C ALA A 467 -11.80 -3.95 14.29
N VAL A 468 -11.67 -2.67 14.63
CA VAL A 468 -11.73 -2.23 16.03
C VAL A 468 -13.19 -2.29 16.49
N ASP A 469 -13.44 -2.85 17.67
CA ASP A 469 -14.76 -2.87 18.29
C ASP A 469 -15.17 -1.43 18.64
N ILE A 470 -16.39 -1.03 18.26
CA ILE A 470 -16.84 0.34 18.48
C ILE A 470 -16.84 0.71 19.97
N ARG A 471 -17.03 -0.27 20.86
CA ARG A 471 -16.95 -0.05 22.32
C ARG A 471 -15.56 0.34 22.77
N TYR A 472 -14.50 -0.22 22.15
CA TYR A 472 -13.12 0.18 22.45
C TYR A 472 -12.83 1.61 22.00
N VAL A 473 -13.32 2.00 20.83
CA VAL A 473 -13.19 3.39 20.33
C VAL A 473 -13.83 4.35 21.32
N LEU A 474 -15.05 4.05 21.78
CA LEU A 474 -15.76 4.88 22.74
C LEU A 474 -15.10 4.89 24.12
N PHE A 475 -14.60 3.73 24.59
CA PHE A 475 -13.81 3.63 25.82
C PHE A 475 -12.56 4.51 25.78
N VAL A 476 -11.81 4.49 24.68
CA VAL A 476 -10.63 5.34 24.52
C VAL A 476 -11.02 6.82 24.55
N VAL A 477 -12.05 7.22 23.82
CA VAL A 477 -12.52 8.62 23.79
C VAL A 477 -12.97 9.08 25.17
N ASP A 478 -13.75 8.27 25.88
CA ASP A 478 -14.34 8.61 27.16
C ASP A 478 -13.34 8.49 28.32
N LYS A 479 -12.83 7.27 28.56
CA LYS A 479 -12.06 6.92 29.76
C LYS A 479 -10.58 7.26 29.67
N LEU A 480 -9.97 7.06 28.51
CA LEU A 480 -8.54 7.33 28.30
C LEU A 480 -8.29 8.80 28.01
N CYS A 481 -9.08 9.41 27.12
CA CYS A 481 -8.89 10.80 26.68
C CYS A 481 -9.73 11.84 27.46
N GLY A 482 -10.72 11.42 28.25
CA GLY A 482 -11.59 12.35 28.98
C GLY A 482 -12.50 13.20 28.08
N ALA A 483 -12.74 12.77 26.83
CA ALA A 483 -13.45 13.52 25.80
C ALA A 483 -14.92 13.09 25.67
N GLY A 484 -15.59 12.84 26.80
CA GLY A 484 -16.98 12.38 26.86
C GLY A 484 -17.98 13.29 26.14
N TYR A 485 -17.68 14.58 25.98
CA TYR A 485 -18.49 15.53 25.20
C TYR A 485 -18.68 15.10 23.73
N LEU A 486 -17.78 14.30 23.16
CA LEU A 486 -17.95 13.74 21.81
C LEU A 486 -19.07 12.70 21.75
N LEU A 487 -19.34 11.99 22.85
CA LEU A 487 -20.39 10.98 22.92
C LEU A 487 -21.78 11.63 22.96
N GLU A 488 -21.89 12.84 23.48
CA GLU A 488 -23.15 13.62 23.48
C GLU A 488 -23.61 13.97 22.07
N GLU A 489 -22.69 14.02 21.11
CA GLU A 489 -23.00 14.25 19.70
C GLU A 489 -23.36 12.96 18.93
N MET A 490 -23.07 11.79 19.52
CA MET A 490 -23.27 10.51 18.85
C MET A 490 -24.70 10.01 19.02
N ARG A 491 -25.21 9.34 17.98
CA ARG A 491 -26.49 8.64 18.04
C ARG A 491 -26.25 7.18 18.46
N PHE A 492 -26.79 6.78 19.60
CA PHE A 492 -26.77 5.38 20.05
C PHE A 492 -28.01 4.62 19.58
N ALA A 493 -27.82 3.34 19.22
CA ALA A 493 -28.92 2.43 18.91
C ALA A 493 -29.73 2.10 20.18
N PRO A 494 -31.05 1.86 20.06
CA PRO A 494 -31.85 1.35 21.18
C PRO A 494 -31.40 -0.07 21.59
N ALA A 495 -31.69 -0.45 22.84
CA ALA A 495 -31.43 -1.80 23.32
C ALA A 495 -32.21 -2.84 22.49
N GLU A 496 -31.59 -3.99 22.23
CA GLU A 496 -31.94 -4.93 21.15
C GLU A 496 -33.44 -5.27 21.00
N ALA A 497 -33.90 -5.30 19.74
CA ALA A 497 -35.01 -6.14 19.31
C ALA A 497 -34.46 -7.23 18.37
N THR A 498 -34.93 -8.47 18.55
CA THR A 498 -34.62 -9.61 17.67
C THR A 498 -35.14 -9.36 16.25
N LEU A 499 -34.26 -9.48 15.25
CA LEU A 499 -34.65 -9.50 13.85
C LEU A 499 -34.90 -10.94 13.35
N PRO A 500 -35.79 -11.13 12.37
CA PRO A 500 -35.87 -12.39 11.62
C PRO A 500 -34.58 -12.64 10.83
N ILE A 501 -34.16 -13.90 10.78
CA ILE A 501 -33.01 -14.36 9.98
C ILE A 501 -33.44 -14.42 8.52
N ILE A 502 -32.65 -13.82 7.63
CA ILE A 502 -32.75 -14.02 6.18
C ILE A 502 -31.52 -14.81 5.76
N ASP A 503 -31.73 -15.98 5.16
CA ASP A 503 -30.65 -16.74 4.53
C ASP A 503 -30.22 -16.03 3.24
N LEU A 504 -29.11 -15.31 3.31
CA LEU A 504 -28.42 -14.80 2.13
C LEU A 504 -27.43 -15.86 1.64
N PRO A 505 -27.20 -15.98 0.32
CA PRO A 505 -26.04 -16.70 -0.18
C PRO A 505 -24.79 -16.01 0.40
N ILE A 506 -24.22 -16.59 1.46
CA ILE A 506 -22.95 -16.15 2.04
C ILE A 506 -21.94 -16.19 0.90
N HIS A 507 -21.11 -15.14 0.77
CA HIS A 507 -19.96 -15.14 -0.13
C HIS A 507 -19.18 -16.46 0.05
N ARG A 508 -19.38 -17.40 -0.89
CA ARG A 508 -18.64 -18.65 -1.00
C ARG A 508 -18.02 -18.70 -2.37
#